data_AF-A0A1S3WAR5-F1
#
_entry.id   AF-A0A1S3WAR5-F1
#
_cell.length_a   1.000
_cell.length_b   1.000
_cell.length_c   1.000
_cell.angle_alpha   90.00
_cell.angle_beta   90.00
_cell.angle_gamma   90.00
#
_symmetry.space_group_name_H-M   'P 1'
#
loop_
_entity.id
_entity.type
_entity.pdbx_description
1 polymer ?
#
loop_
_entity_poly.entity_id
_entity_poly.type
_entity_poly.pdbx_seq_one_letter_code
_entity_poly.pdbx_strand_id
1 'polypeptide(L)'
;MGEIEQNQGSSLGRLILRTFWGNLKSGSALVLQAYALEGNLEVELIQTACLCKGVIFCRMTPLQKAQVVELVKRYKKVVTLAIGDGANDVGMIKAAHIGVGISGQEGMQAMLSSDYAISQFRYLQRLLLIHGRWSYIRMCKFFNYFFYKNFAFTLVHVWYSYFSGFSAQPVYDTWFITFYNMIYTSLPVLGLSLFDQDFNETWSLRFPELYEPGQHHLYFNKREFVKCLVHAFYSSLVLFFIPMGSVYNSVCNNGKDISDYQSFCLMVQTALLSVVTAEIALKTTYWTMLTHFFIWSSLAIYFCISFFLYSDGLCLLFPSNFQFLGVARNTLKLPQMWLTLFLTVLLCILPVIGYHFLKPLLWPIGVDKVIERIHRCMRQPQLLLIQPKQKRPTCRRSAYAFSHQHGFGALITSSKTVKSPLYAKRVFSFQK
;
A
#
# COMPACT_ATOMS: atom_id res chain seq x y z
N MET A 1 3.64 14.12 -52.31
CA MET A 1 2.50 14.93 -51.83
C MET A 1 2.21 14.73 -50.33
N GLY A 2 2.56 13.58 -49.72
CA GLY A 2 2.38 13.34 -48.28
C GLY A 2 3.37 14.02 -47.32
N GLU A 3 4.59 14.36 -47.76
CA GLU A 3 5.59 15.01 -46.86
C GLU A 3 5.36 16.52 -46.64
N ILE A 4 4.61 17.19 -47.54
CA ILE A 4 4.36 18.63 -47.45
C ILE A 4 3.18 18.95 -46.51
N GLU A 5 2.16 18.07 -46.44
CA GLU A 5 1.05 18.19 -45.47
C GLU A 5 1.49 17.85 -44.03
N GLN A 6 2.42 16.91 -43.86
CA GLN A 6 2.97 16.55 -42.54
C GLN A 6 3.75 17.71 -41.88
N ASN A 7 4.52 18.46 -42.67
CA ASN A 7 5.29 19.58 -42.14
C ASN A 7 4.40 20.78 -41.77
N GLN A 8 3.30 21.03 -42.49
CA GLN A 8 2.35 22.09 -42.16
C GLN A 8 1.53 21.77 -40.89
N GLY A 9 1.09 20.52 -40.67
CA GLY A 9 0.40 20.12 -39.45
C GLY A 9 1.25 20.28 -38.18
N SER A 10 2.55 19.95 -38.27
CA SER A 10 3.50 20.09 -37.14
C SER A 10 3.87 21.55 -36.82
N SER A 11 3.84 22.43 -37.84
CA SER A 11 4.11 23.87 -37.70
C SER A 11 2.91 24.59 -37.07
N LEU A 12 1.69 24.25 -37.52
CA LEU A 12 0.45 24.80 -36.96
C LEU A 12 0.21 24.33 -35.52
N GLY A 13 0.49 23.06 -35.21
CA GLY A 13 0.42 22.53 -33.84
C GLY A 13 1.39 23.23 -32.88
N ARG A 14 2.63 23.49 -33.34
CA ARG A 14 3.63 24.30 -32.62
C ARG A 14 3.15 25.72 -32.37
N LEU A 15 2.58 26.37 -33.39
CA LEU A 15 2.10 27.74 -33.28
C LEU A 15 0.91 27.83 -32.33
N ILE A 16 -0.07 26.93 -32.42
CA ILE A 16 -1.27 26.95 -31.58
C ILE A 16 -0.93 26.70 -30.10
N LEU A 17 -0.08 25.71 -29.79
CA LEU A 17 0.31 25.43 -28.40
C LEU A 17 1.11 26.59 -27.78
N ARG A 18 2.03 27.20 -28.54
CA ARG A 18 2.81 28.35 -28.07
C ARG A 18 1.99 29.62 -27.91
N THR A 19 1.02 29.85 -28.79
CA THR A 19 0.12 31.02 -28.70
C THR A 19 -0.89 30.84 -27.55
N PHE A 20 -1.33 29.61 -27.26
CA PHE A 20 -2.18 29.32 -26.10
C PHE A 20 -1.43 29.38 -24.77
N TRP A 21 -0.15 28.98 -24.73
CA TRP A 21 0.68 29.00 -23.52
C TRP A 21 0.64 30.37 -22.80
N GLY A 22 0.67 31.47 -23.57
CA GLY A 22 0.63 32.83 -23.03
C GLY A 22 -0.72 33.27 -22.41
N ASN A 23 -1.81 32.54 -22.63
CA ASN A 23 -3.18 32.95 -22.26
C ASN A 23 -3.93 31.98 -21.33
N LEU A 24 -3.30 30.91 -20.85
CA LEU A 24 -3.97 29.92 -20.00
C LEU A 24 -4.23 30.46 -18.58
N LYS A 25 -5.49 30.73 -18.26
CA LYS A 25 -5.96 30.99 -16.88
C LYS A 25 -6.25 29.67 -16.15
N SER A 26 -5.99 29.65 -14.84
CA SER A 26 -6.33 28.53 -13.95
C SER A 26 -7.82 28.18 -14.07
N GLY A 27 -8.13 26.95 -14.49
CA GLY A 27 -9.50 26.45 -14.71
C GLY A 27 -9.86 26.12 -16.16
N SER A 28 -8.92 26.25 -17.10
CA SER A 28 -9.13 25.93 -18.52
C SER A 28 -9.22 24.41 -18.78
N ALA A 29 -9.93 24.00 -19.83
CA ALA A 29 -10.00 22.61 -20.31
C ALA A 29 -9.37 22.52 -21.71
N LEU A 30 -8.51 21.50 -21.92
CA LEU A 30 -7.82 21.28 -23.19
C LEU A 30 -8.52 20.18 -23.98
N VAL A 31 -8.85 20.44 -25.25
CA VAL A 31 -9.44 19.45 -26.16
C VAL A 31 -8.50 19.26 -27.34
N LEU A 32 -8.09 18.02 -27.58
CA LEU A 32 -7.12 17.65 -28.61
C LEU A 32 -7.70 16.60 -29.53
N GLN A 33 -7.34 16.66 -30.81
CA GLN A 33 -7.73 15.68 -31.81
C GLN A 33 -6.53 14.79 -32.15
N ALA A 34 -6.80 13.55 -32.59
CA ALA A 34 -5.80 12.49 -32.83
C ALA A 34 -4.52 12.93 -33.57
N TYR A 35 -4.65 13.81 -34.56
CA TYR A 35 -3.53 14.30 -35.39
C TYR A 35 -2.54 15.20 -34.63
N ALA A 36 -2.92 15.73 -33.46
CA ALA A 36 -2.07 16.62 -32.67
C ALA A 36 -0.98 15.89 -31.87
N LEU A 37 -1.00 14.54 -31.84
CA LEU A 37 -0.01 13.73 -31.12
C LEU A 37 1.24 13.40 -31.95
N GLU A 38 1.25 13.71 -33.24
CA GLU A 38 2.36 13.41 -34.16
C GLU A 38 3.41 14.52 -34.13
N GLY A 39 4.58 14.27 -33.53
CA GLY A 39 5.77 15.14 -33.60
C GLY A 39 6.54 15.31 -32.27
N ASN A 40 7.64 16.08 -32.31
CA ASN A 40 8.52 16.39 -31.17
C ASN A 40 7.90 17.34 -30.11
N LEU A 41 6.57 17.37 -30.00
CA LEU A 41 5.80 18.29 -29.13
C LEU A 41 5.38 17.68 -27.79
N GLU A 42 5.85 16.48 -27.48
CA GLU A 42 5.50 15.72 -26.27
C GLU A 42 5.63 16.54 -24.97
N VAL A 43 6.70 17.31 -24.84
CA VAL A 43 6.99 18.10 -23.64
C VAL A 43 6.04 19.27 -23.50
N GLU A 44 5.82 20.06 -24.56
CA GLU A 44 4.90 21.21 -24.57
C GLU A 44 3.45 20.73 -24.29
N LEU A 45 3.07 19.57 -24.82
CA LEU A 45 1.77 18.93 -24.58
C LEU A 45 1.55 18.60 -23.09
N ILE A 46 2.53 18.00 -22.43
CA ILE A 46 2.40 17.62 -21.00
C ILE A 46 2.36 18.85 -20.13
N GLN A 47 3.19 19.84 -20.43
CA GLN A 47 3.25 21.09 -19.69
C GLN A 47 1.90 21.81 -19.78
N THR A 48 1.31 21.94 -20.97
CA THR A 48 -0.02 22.56 -21.17
C THR A 48 -1.12 21.77 -20.49
N ALA A 49 -1.11 20.44 -20.63
CA ALA A 49 -2.06 19.54 -19.98
C ALA A 49 -2.05 19.71 -18.45
N CYS A 50 -0.88 19.90 -17.83
CA CYS A 50 -0.76 20.06 -16.38
C CYS A 50 -1.25 21.40 -15.84
N LEU A 51 -1.37 22.42 -16.69
CA LEU A 51 -1.97 23.71 -16.32
C LEU A 51 -3.51 23.66 -16.43
N CYS A 52 -4.05 22.68 -17.15
CA CYS A 52 -5.48 22.52 -17.35
C CYS A 52 -6.13 21.73 -16.21
N LYS A 53 -7.40 22.04 -15.92
CA LYS A 53 -8.20 21.28 -14.96
C LYS A 53 -8.70 19.94 -15.53
N GLY A 54 -8.82 19.86 -16.86
CA GLY A 54 -9.23 18.65 -17.56
C GLY A 54 -8.72 18.63 -18.99
N VAL A 55 -8.44 17.44 -19.50
CA VAL A 55 -7.92 17.19 -20.85
C VAL A 55 -8.79 16.14 -21.52
N ILE A 56 -9.22 16.40 -22.76
CA ILE A 56 -10.06 15.51 -23.56
C ILE A 56 -9.35 15.23 -24.87
N PHE A 57 -9.11 13.96 -25.16
CA PHE A 57 -8.58 13.51 -26.44
C PHE A 57 -9.72 12.90 -27.28
N CYS A 58 -9.89 13.40 -28.50
CA CYS A 58 -10.97 13.02 -29.40
C CYS A 58 -10.43 12.16 -30.57
N ARG A 59 -11.15 11.08 -30.89
CA ARG A 59 -10.89 10.18 -32.04
C ARG A 59 -9.50 9.53 -32.04
N MET A 60 -8.96 9.21 -30.87
CA MET A 60 -7.64 8.57 -30.73
C MET A 60 -7.66 7.13 -31.24
N THR A 61 -6.60 6.72 -31.93
CA THR A 61 -6.36 5.30 -32.22
C THR A 61 -5.96 4.54 -30.94
N PRO A 62 -6.17 3.21 -30.86
CA PRO A 62 -5.75 2.40 -29.70
C PRO A 62 -4.27 2.59 -29.32
N LEU A 63 -3.40 2.69 -30.33
CA LEU A 63 -1.96 2.93 -30.13
C LEU A 63 -1.69 4.30 -29.49
N GLN A 64 -2.35 5.36 -29.99
CA GLN A 64 -2.17 6.71 -29.46
C GLN A 64 -2.64 6.82 -28.00
N LYS A 65 -3.70 6.11 -27.60
CA LYS A 65 -4.13 6.08 -26.19
C LYS A 65 -3.02 5.54 -25.28
N ALA A 66 -2.35 4.47 -25.69
CA ALA A 66 -1.23 3.89 -24.94
C ALA A 66 -0.02 4.86 -24.87
N GLN A 67 0.32 5.50 -26.00
CA GLN A 67 1.41 6.47 -26.08
C GLN A 67 1.22 7.65 -25.13
N VAL A 68 0.00 8.19 -25.00
CA VAL A 68 -0.30 9.27 -24.04
C VAL A 68 -0.01 8.85 -22.60
N VAL A 69 -0.41 7.63 -22.22
CA VAL A 69 -0.18 7.12 -20.86
C VAL A 69 1.31 6.93 -20.59
N GLU A 70 2.05 6.37 -21.56
CA GLU A 70 3.50 6.17 -21.44
C GLU A 70 4.26 7.49 -21.32
N LEU A 71 3.84 8.49 -22.10
CA LEU A 71 4.38 9.84 -22.09
C LEU A 71 4.15 10.51 -20.72
N VAL A 72 2.93 10.45 -20.16
CA VAL A 72 2.68 10.98 -18.80
C VAL A 72 3.54 10.26 -17.76
N LYS A 73 3.66 8.92 -17.85
CA LYS A 73 4.48 8.10 -16.96
C LYS A 73 5.96 8.48 -17.01
N ARG A 74 6.51 8.68 -18.21
CA ARG A 74 7.92 9.03 -18.44
C ARG A 74 8.28 10.41 -17.90
N TYR A 75 7.47 11.42 -18.21
CA TYR A 75 7.82 12.82 -17.88
C TYR A 75 7.39 13.25 -16.47
N LYS A 76 6.26 12.77 -15.95
CA LYS A 76 5.77 13.17 -14.62
C LYS A 76 6.21 12.24 -13.49
N LYS A 77 6.63 11.01 -13.80
CA LYS A 77 7.02 9.98 -12.81
C LYS A 77 5.96 9.77 -11.72
N VAL A 78 4.69 9.85 -12.12
CA VAL A 78 3.52 9.63 -11.25
C VAL A 78 2.93 8.24 -11.49
N VAL A 79 2.22 7.71 -10.50
CA VAL A 79 1.42 6.51 -10.67
C VAL A 79 0.22 6.84 -11.57
N THR A 80 0.04 6.06 -12.62
CA THR A 80 -1.00 6.25 -13.64
C THR A 80 -2.00 5.10 -13.57
N LEU A 81 -3.28 5.43 -13.66
CA LEU A 81 -4.38 4.47 -13.75
C LEU A 81 -5.09 4.66 -15.09
N ALA A 82 -5.31 3.57 -15.81
CA ALA A 82 -6.11 3.55 -17.03
C ALA A 82 -7.34 2.66 -16.84
N ILE A 83 -8.46 3.10 -17.40
CA ILE A 83 -9.73 2.38 -17.33
C ILE A 83 -10.37 2.30 -18.71
N GLY A 84 -10.94 1.14 -19.05
CA GLY A 84 -11.62 0.92 -20.33
C GLY A 84 -12.47 -0.34 -20.32
N ASP A 85 -13.38 -0.45 -21.29
CA ASP A 85 -14.33 -1.55 -21.47
C ASP A 85 -14.07 -2.37 -22.75
N GLY A 86 -13.59 -1.71 -23.81
CA GLY A 86 -13.39 -2.31 -25.12
C GLY A 86 -11.97 -2.78 -25.42
N ALA A 87 -11.85 -3.58 -26.49
CA ALA A 87 -10.56 -4.02 -27.05
C ALA A 87 -9.61 -2.85 -27.39
N ASN A 88 -10.19 -1.70 -27.77
CA ASN A 88 -9.46 -0.48 -28.10
C ASN A 88 -8.67 0.11 -26.92
N ASP A 89 -9.05 -0.22 -25.69
CA ASP A 89 -8.44 0.32 -24.49
C ASP A 89 -7.42 -0.65 -23.87
N VAL A 90 -7.31 -1.88 -24.39
CA VAL A 90 -6.37 -2.90 -23.88
C VAL A 90 -4.93 -2.38 -23.89
N GLY A 91 -4.51 -1.70 -24.97
CA GLY A 91 -3.18 -1.10 -25.05
C GLY A 91 -2.94 -0.01 -24.01
N MET A 92 -3.96 0.83 -23.77
CA MET A 92 -3.92 1.89 -22.76
C MET A 92 -3.86 1.33 -21.33
N ILE A 93 -4.66 0.29 -21.05
CA ILE A 93 -4.72 -0.42 -19.76
C ILE A 93 -3.35 -1.03 -19.43
N LYS A 94 -2.74 -1.74 -20.40
CA LYS A 94 -1.42 -2.37 -20.23
C LYS A 94 -0.27 -1.37 -20.07
N ALA A 95 -0.39 -0.17 -20.64
CA ALA A 95 0.64 0.87 -20.53
C ALA A 95 0.65 1.58 -19.16
N ALA A 96 -0.49 1.59 -18.46
CA ALA A 96 -0.61 2.22 -17.14
C ALA A 96 0.09 1.40 -16.04
N HIS A 97 0.26 2.00 -14.85
CA HIS A 97 0.73 1.23 -13.69
C HIS A 97 -0.38 0.37 -13.08
N ILE A 98 -1.62 0.83 -13.20
CA ILE A 98 -2.80 0.13 -12.73
C ILE A 98 -3.83 0.13 -13.86
N GLY A 99 -4.16 -1.05 -14.35
CA GLY A 99 -5.17 -1.27 -15.37
C GLY A 99 -6.51 -1.68 -14.76
N VAL A 100 -7.58 -0.97 -15.10
CA VAL A 100 -8.95 -1.30 -14.65
C VAL A 100 -9.84 -1.62 -15.86
N GLY A 101 -10.40 -2.81 -15.90
CA GLY A 101 -11.34 -3.24 -16.92
C GLY A 101 -12.78 -3.05 -16.44
N ILE A 102 -13.64 -2.47 -17.28
CA ILE A 102 -15.08 -2.44 -17.04
C ILE A 102 -15.72 -3.63 -17.75
N SER A 103 -16.57 -4.38 -17.05
CA SER A 103 -17.37 -5.44 -17.64
C SER A 103 -18.47 -4.86 -18.54
N GLY A 104 -18.27 -4.94 -19.84
CA GLY A 104 -19.21 -4.50 -20.87
C GLY A 104 -19.95 -5.66 -21.53
N GLN A 105 -21.12 -5.37 -22.12
CA GLN A 105 -21.87 -6.34 -22.93
C GLN A 105 -21.21 -6.61 -24.29
N GLU A 106 -20.40 -5.66 -24.79
CA GLU A 106 -19.81 -5.69 -26.13
C GLU A 106 -18.49 -6.51 -26.20
N GLY A 107 -17.93 -6.91 -25.06
CA GLY A 107 -16.74 -7.77 -25.01
C GLY A 107 -16.03 -7.78 -23.66
N MET A 108 -15.34 -8.88 -23.37
CA MET A 108 -14.60 -9.08 -22.10
C MET A 108 -13.09 -8.82 -22.22
N GLN A 109 -12.60 -8.32 -23.35
CA GLN A 109 -11.15 -8.24 -23.62
C GLN A 109 -10.41 -7.26 -22.71
N ALA A 110 -11.01 -6.10 -22.41
CA ALA A 110 -10.43 -5.14 -21.47
C ALA A 110 -10.35 -5.72 -20.05
N MET A 111 -11.40 -6.43 -19.63
CA MET A 111 -11.47 -7.12 -18.33
C MET A 111 -10.36 -8.17 -18.18
N LEU A 112 -10.20 -9.06 -19.18
CA LEU A 112 -9.18 -10.11 -19.16
C LEU A 112 -7.74 -9.58 -19.21
N SER A 113 -7.58 -8.35 -19.69
CA SER A 113 -6.27 -7.69 -19.82
C SER A 113 -5.97 -6.66 -18.72
N SER A 114 -6.82 -6.58 -17.69
CA SER A 114 -6.72 -5.59 -16.60
C SER A 114 -6.32 -6.20 -15.27
N ASP A 115 -5.71 -5.42 -14.38
CA ASP A 115 -5.35 -5.85 -13.02
C ASP A 115 -6.60 -5.97 -12.13
N TYR A 116 -7.57 -5.07 -12.33
CA TYR A 116 -8.84 -5.07 -11.62
C TYR A 116 -10.02 -5.02 -12.59
N ALA A 117 -10.97 -5.94 -12.42
CA ALA A 117 -12.23 -5.94 -13.14
C ALA A 117 -13.35 -5.35 -12.27
N ILE A 118 -14.02 -4.31 -12.75
CA ILE A 118 -15.20 -3.72 -12.10
C ILE A 118 -16.40 -3.74 -13.07
N SER A 119 -17.62 -3.83 -12.56
CA SER A 119 -18.81 -3.85 -13.43
C SER A 119 -19.26 -2.46 -13.88
N GLN A 120 -19.02 -1.42 -13.07
CA GLN A 120 -19.46 -0.05 -13.35
C GLN A 120 -18.41 0.95 -12.87
N PHE A 121 -18.29 2.07 -13.59
CA PHE A 121 -17.35 3.14 -13.25
C PHE A 121 -17.52 3.69 -11.81
N ARG A 122 -18.74 3.67 -11.25
CA ARG A 122 -19.01 4.13 -9.88
C ARG A 122 -18.20 3.38 -8.81
N TYR A 123 -17.86 2.10 -9.05
CA TYR A 123 -17.08 1.31 -8.11
C TYR A 123 -15.60 1.69 -8.06
N LEU A 124 -15.10 2.44 -9.05
CA LEU A 124 -13.72 2.96 -9.05
C LEU A 124 -13.47 3.86 -7.83
N GLN A 125 -14.48 4.64 -7.41
CA GLN A 125 -14.37 5.48 -6.22
C GLN A 125 -14.08 4.65 -4.97
N ARG A 126 -14.78 3.53 -4.78
CA ARG A 126 -14.59 2.64 -3.63
C ARG A 126 -13.25 1.91 -3.71
N LEU A 127 -12.88 1.45 -4.90
CA LEU A 127 -11.60 0.77 -5.15
C LEU A 127 -10.42 1.65 -4.73
N LEU A 128 -10.41 2.93 -5.14
CA LEU A 128 -9.29 3.83 -4.86
C LEU A 128 -9.32 4.39 -3.44
N LEU A 129 -10.42 5.04 -3.04
CA LEU A 129 -10.46 5.80 -1.79
C LEU A 129 -10.47 4.90 -0.55
N ILE A 130 -10.99 3.67 -0.66
CA ILE A 130 -11.03 2.72 0.44
C ILE A 130 -9.88 1.72 0.30
N HIS A 131 -10.00 0.80 -0.66
CA HIS A 131 -9.06 -0.33 -0.77
C HIS A 131 -7.65 0.12 -1.13
N GLY A 132 -7.52 1.09 -2.04
CA GLY A 132 -6.22 1.67 -2.41
C GLY A 132 -5.51 2.34 -1.23
N ARG A 133 -6.22 3.21 -0.48
CA ARG A 133 -5.68 3.86 0.72
C ARG A 133 -5.29 2.84 1.78
N TRP A 134 -6.18 1.90 2.12
CA TRP A 134 -5.91 0.87 3.13
C TRP A 134 -4.71 0.01 2.74
N SER A 135 -4.64 -0.47 1.51
CA SER A 135 -3.53 -1.26 1.00
C SER A 135 -2.20 -0.49 1.12
N TYR A 136 -2.19 0.78 0.70
CA TYR A 136 -1.00 1.62 0.80
C TYR A 136 -0.52 1.79 2.25
N ILE A 137 -1.42 2.16 3.17
CA ILE A 137 -1.08 2.39 4.58
C ILE A 137 -0.61 1.09 5.25
N ARG A 138 -1.30 -0.03 5.02
CA ARG A 138 -0.91 -1.36 5.53
C ARG A 138 0.47 -1.76 5.06
N MET A 139 0.77 -1.60 3.76
CA MET A 139 2.09 -1.87 3.22
C MET A 139 3.18 -0.97 3.80
N CYS A 140 2.89 0.32 4.01
CA CYS A 140 3.84 1.24 4.65
C CYS A 140 4.17 0.81 6.09
N LYS A 141 3.14 0.47 6.88
CA LYS A 141 3.31 -0.02 8.26
C LYS A 141 4.05 -1.37 8.29
N PHE A 142 3.68 -2.28 7.39
CA PHE A 142 4.34 -3.59 7.22
C PHE A 142 5.83 -3.43 6.97
N PHE A 143 6.23 -2.67 5.94
CA PHE A 143 7.65 -2.50 5.62
C PHE A 143 8.41 -1.79 6.74
N ASN A 144 7.82 -0.74 7.33
CA ASN A 144 8.46 -0.02 8.43
C ASN A 144 8.72 -0.94 9.64
N TYR A 145 7.74 -1.76 10.03
CA TYR A 145 7.90 -2.72 11.10
C TYR A 145 8.83 -3.89 10.73
N PHE A 146 8.74 -4.39 9.50
CA PHE A 146 9.59 -5.47 9.01
C PHE A 146 11.07 -5.07 9.02
N PHE A 147 11.41 -3.85 8.59
CA PHE A 147 12.78 -3.36 8.70
C PHE A 147 13.19 -3.20 10.16
N TYR A 148 12.35 -2.57 10.99
CA TYR A 148 12.65 -2.37 12.41
C TYR A 148 12.99 -3.68 13.13
N LYS A 149 12.12 -4.71 13.04
CA LYS A 149 12.31 -5.97 13.76
C LYS A 149 13.58 -6.71 13.32
N ASN A 150 13.86 -6.70 12.01
CA ASN A 150 15.03 -7.40 11.47
C ASN A 150 16.32 -6.65 11.82
N PHE A 151 16.36 -5.32 11.74
CA PHE A 151 17.52 -4.55 12.16
C PHE A 151 17.76 -4.66 13.67
N ALA A 152 16.71 -4.59 14.49
CA ALA A 152 16.83 -4.77 15.94
C ALA A 152 17.39 -6.17 16.28
N PHE A 153 16.92 -7.21 15.58
CA PHE A 153 17.44 -8.57 15.74
C PHE A 153 18.92 -8.70 15.32
N THR A 154 19.29 -8.23 14.12
CA THR A 154 20.64 -8.41 13.58
C THR A 154 21.69 -7.54 14.27
N LEU A 155 21.37 -6.30 14.64
CA LEU A 155 22.33 -5.41 15.29
C LEU A 155 22.77 -5.92 16.67
N VAL A 156 21.91 -6.66 17.39
CA VAL A 156 22.31 -7.29 18.66
C VAL A 156 23.45 -8.30 18.48
N HIS A 157 23.50 -9.03 17.35
CA HIS A 157 24.65 -9.87 17.02
C HIS A 157 25.92 -9.05 16.81
N VAL A 158 25.81 -7.87 16.18
CA VAL A 158 26.95 -6.98 15.96
C VAL A 158 27.50 -6.49 17.29
N TRP A 159 26.62 -6.08 18.22
CA TRP A 159 27.03 -5.66 19.56
C TRP A 159 27.69 -6.80 20.32
N TYR A 160 27.11 -8.00 20.31
CA TYR A 160 27.71 -9.17 20.96
C TYR A 160 29.07 -9.55 20.36
N SER A 161 29.24 -9.41 19.04
CA SER A 161 30.50 -9.73 18.35
C SER A 161 31.69 -8.90 18.85
N TYR A 162 31.45 -7.67 19.31
CA TYR A 162 32.50 -6.84 19.90
C TYR A 162 33.02 -7.43 21.22
N PHE A 163 32.14 -8.02 22.03
CA PHE A 163 32.49 -8.64 23.32
C PHE A 163 33.05 -10.05 23.17
N SER A 164 32.69 -10.77 22.10
CA SER A 164 33.18 -12.12 21.83
C SER A 164 34.44 -12.15 20.96
N GLY A 165 35.07 -11.00 20.70
CA GLY A 165 36.30 -10.90 19.89
C GLY A 165 36.09 -11.30 18.42
N PHE A 166 34.90 -11.07 17.87
CA PHE A 166 34.49 -11.46 16.51
C PHE A 166 34.62 -12.97 16.21
N SER A 167 34.47 -13.81 17.24
CA SER A 167 34.51 -15.28 17.13
C SER A 167 33.30 -15.92 16.40
N ALA A 168 32.39 -15.10 15.85
CA ALA A 168 31.15 -15.51 15.18
C ALA A 168 30.19 -16.36 16.04
N GLN A 169 30.35 -16.36 17.37
CA GLN A 169 29.40 -16.98 18.28
C GLN A 169 28.05 -16.23 18.22
N PRO A 170 26.91 -16.93 18.01
CA PRO A 170 25.61 -16.28 17.98
C PRO A 170 25.23 -15.78 19.39
N VAL A 171 24.44 -14.70 19.48
CA VAL A 171 23.89 -14.22 20.76
C VAL A 171 22.58 -14.94 21.12
N TYR A 172 21.92 -15.51 20.11
CA TYR A 172 20.67 -16.25 20.22
C TYR A 172 20.91 -17.74 19.97
N ASP A 173 19.96 -18.56 20.41
CA ASP A 173 19.93 -19.98 20.11
C ASP A 173 19.64 -20.20 18.62
N THR A 174 20.23 -21.24 18.05
CA THR A 174 20.13 -21.55 16.61
C THR A 174 18.69 -21.82 16.18
N TRP A 175 17.89 -22.48 17.02
CA TRP A 175 16.47 -22.71 16.74
C TRP A 175 15.67 -21.42 16.85
N PHE A 176 16.01 -20.55 17.79
CA PHE A 176 15.39 -19.23 17.89
C PHE A 176 15.62 -18.40 16.62
N ILE A 177 16.86 -18.34 16.12
CA ILE A 177 17.20 -17.64 14.86
C ILE A 177 16.32 -18.15 13.72
N THR A 178 16.16 -19.46 13.62
CA THR A 178 15.37 -20.12 12.57
C THR A 178 13.87 -19.81 12.67
N PHE A 179 13.30 -19.89 13.88
CA PHE A 179 11.86 -19.69 14.10
C PHE A 179 11.43 -18.23 14.23
N TYR A 180 12.36 -17.29 14.45
CA TYR A 180 12.07 -15.87 14.68
C TYR A 180 11.20 -15.25 13.59
N ASN A 181 11.63 -15.36 12.32
CA ASN A 181 10.90 -14.78 11.20
C ASN A 181 9.71 -15.65 10.75
N MET A 182 9.83 -16.97 10.85
CA MET A 182 8.86 -17.91 10.30
C MET A 182 7.64 -18.11 11.20
N ILE A 183 7.85 -18.24 12.51
CA ILE A 183 6.81 -18.62 13.47
C ILE A 183 6.52 -17.47 14.45
N TYR A 184 7.54 -16.96 15.15
CA TYR A 184 7.32 -16.08 16.29
C TYR A 184 6.84 -14.67 15.91
N THR A 185 7.25 -14.17 14.75
CA THR A 185 6.88 -12.81 14.32
C THR A 185 6.01 -12.75 13.07
N SER A 186 5.66 -13.89 12.46
CA SER A 186 4.87 -13.92 11.22
C SER A 186 3.39 -13.63 11.46
N LEU A 187 2.76 -14.26 12.46
CA LEU A 187 1.33 -14.07 12.74
C LEU A 187 0.96 -12.61 13.07
N PRO A 188 1.67 -11.89 13.95
CA PRO A 188 1.33 -10.49 14.23
C PRO A 188 1.51 -9.60 13.00
N VAL A 189 2.54 -9.86 12.19
CA VAL A 189 2.81 -9.12 10.95
C VAL A 189 1.68 -9.32 9.95
N LEU A 190 1.18 -10.54 9.79
CA LEU A 190 0.02 -10.85 8.96
C LEU A 190 -1.24 -10.17 9.49
N GLY A 191 -1.42 -10.17 10.81
CA GLY A 191 -2.50 -9.44 11.48
C GLY A 191 -2.54 -7.96 11.10
N LEU A 192 -1.41 -7.28 11.26
CA LEU A 192 -1.26 -5.86 10.93
C LEU A 192 -1.42 -5.60 9.43
N SER A 193 -0.86 -6.44 8.57
CA SER A 193 -0.84 -6.19 7.12
C SER A 193 -2.18 -6.46 6.43
N LEU A 194 -3.04 -7.31 7.00
CA LEU A 194 -4.31 -7.68 6.39
C LEU A 194 -5.52 -6.98 7.02
N PHE A 195 -5.55 -6.87 8.35
CA PHE A 195 -6.77 -6.49 9.08
C PHE A 195 -6.76 -5.08 9.65
N ASP A 196 -5.61 -4.40 9.67
CA ASP A 196 -5.52 -3.04 10.23
C ASP A 196 -6.30 -2.04 9.36
N GLN A 197 -7.09 -1.20 10.02
CA GLN A 197 -7.91 -0.18 9.39
C GLN A 197 -7.67 1.13 10.13
N ASP A 198 -7.36 2.18 9.39
CA ASP A 198 -7.17 3.52 9.95
C ASP A 198 -8.51 4.21 10.18
N PHE A 199 -9.41 4.16 9.19
CA PHE A 199 -10.77 4.71 9.25
C PHE A 199 -11.77 3.77 8.59
N ASN A 200 -13.02 3.80 9.07
CA ASN A 200 -14.13 3.06 8.46
C ASN A 200 -14.42 3.55 7.03
N GLU A 201 -14.95 2.64 6.21
CA GLU A 201 -15.31 2.85 4.82
C GLU A 201 -16.13 4.13 4.55
N THR A 202 -17.11 4.41 5.40
CA THR A 202 -18.01 5.56 5.28
C THR A 202 -17.26 6.89 5.40
N TRP A 203 -16.29 6.98 6.31
CA TRP A 203 -15.51 8.19 6.52
C TRP A 203 -14.50 8.41 5.39
N SER A 204 -13.87 7.33 4.90
CA SER A 204 -12.98 7.37 3.74
C SER A 204 -13.68 7.87 2.47
N LEU A 205 -14.94 7.51 2.25
CA LEU A 205 -15.73 8.03 1.13
C LEU A 205 -16.21 9.48 1.33
N ARG A 206 -16.51 9.87 2.57
CA ARG A 206 -17.00 11.21 2.90
C ARG A 206 -15.90 12.27 2.82
N PHE A 207 -14.66 11.90 3.15
CA PHE A 207 -13.50 12.79 3.15
C PHE A 207 -12.42 12.30 2.17
N PRO A 208 -12.55 12.59 0.85
CA PRO A 208 -11.56 12.16 -0.14
C PRO A 208 -10.18 12.81 0.03
N GLU A 209 -10.09 13.92 0.79
CA GLU A 209 -8.84 14.57 1.20
C GLU A 209 -7.88 13.60 1.92
N LEU A 210 -8.43 12.54 2.53
CA LEU A 210 -7.64 11.46 3.10
C LEU A 210 -6.78 10.73 2.04
N TYR A 211 -7.08 10.78 0.76
CA TYR A 211 -6.26 10.09 -0.25
C TYR A 211 -4.94 10.81 -0.58
N GLU A 212 -4.89 12.14 -0.40
CA GLU A 212 -3.79 13.03 -0.78
C GLU A 212 -2.42 12.66 -0.16
N PRO A 213 -2.31 12.26 1.13
CA PRO A 213 -1.03 11.88 1.73
C PRO A 213 -0.34 10.71 1.05
N GLY A 214 -1.13 9.79 0.46
CA GLY A 214 -0.60 8.66 -0.31
C GLY A 214 0.03 9.11 -1.63
N GLN A 215 -0.54 10.14 -2.26
CA GLN A 215 -0.04 10.70 -3.51
C GLN A 215 1.29 11.44 -3.32
N HIS A 216 1.51 12.04 -2.15
CA HIS A 216 2.76 12.72 -1.79
C HIS A 216 3.80 11.81 -1.12
N HIS A 217 3.57 10.50 -1.09
CA HIS A 217 4.47 9.49 -0.49
C HIS A 217 4.87 9.82 0.96
N LEU A 218 3.94 10.36 1.77
CA LEU A 218 4.27 10.83 3.12
C LEU A 218 4.54 9.69 4.12
N TYR A 219 3.94 8.51 3.92
CA TYR A 219 4.08 7.37 4.84
C TYR A 219 5.29 6.47 4.54
N PHE A 220 5.78 6.48 3.30
CA PHE A 220 6.94 5.70 2.90
C PHE A 220 7.89 6.54 2.05
N ASN A 221 8.89 7.10 2.73
CA ASN A 221 9.92 7.94 2.13
C ASN A 221 11.28 7.59 2.75
N LYS A 222 12.38 7.98 2.10
CA LYS A 222 13.74 7.81 2.60
C LYS A 222 13.93 8.35 4.02
N ARG A 223 13.27 9.47 4.34
CA ARG A 223 13.28 10.05 5.70
C ARG A 223 12.66 9.11 6.74
N GLU A 224 11.51 8.51 6.44
CA GLU A 224 10.84 7.57 7.35
C GLU A 224 11.63 6.26 7.47
N PHE A 225 12.32 5.83 6.42
CA PHE A 225 13.25 4.71 6.48
C PHE A 225 14.44 4.99 7.41
N VAL A 226 15.08 6.16 7.31
CA VAL A 226 16.18 6.54 8.21
C VAL A 226 15.71 6.64 9.67
N LYS A 227 14.50 7.18 9.92
CA LYS A 227 13.90 7.17 11.28
C LYS A 227 13.73 5.75 11.81
N CYS A 228 13.25 4.83 10.98
CA CYS A 228 13.13 3.41 11.34
C CYS A 228 14.49 2.80 11.67
N LEU A 229 15.53 3.09 10.89
CA LEU A 229 16.89 2.59 11.13
C LEU A 229 17.48 3.12 12.45
N VAL A 230 17.37 4.43 12.71
CA VAL A 230 17.83 5.04 13.97
C VAL A 230 17.09 4.44 15.17
N HIS A 231 15.78 4.24 15.03
CA HIS A 231 14.98 3.60 16.06
C HIS A 231 15.43 2.16 16.32
N ALA A 232 15.62 1.35 15.27
CA ALA A 232 16.12 -0.02 15.42
C ALA A 232 17.51 -0.08 16.03
N PHE A 233 18.39 0.86 15.69
CA PHE A 233 19.71 1.01 16.29
C PHE A 233 19.62 1.28 17.78
N TYR A 234 18.83 2.27 18.21
CA TYR A 234 18.58 2.54 19.62
C TYR A 234 18.02 1.31 20.36
N SER A 235 16.97 0.69 19.82
CA SER A 235 16.35 -0.49 20.44
C SER A 235 17.32 -1.66 20.55
N SER A 236 18.19 -1.86 19.55
CA SER A 236 19.22 -2.91 19.60
C SER A 236 20.27 -2.69 20.70
N LEU A 237 20.63 -1.42 20.98
CA LEU A 237 21.53 -1.09 22.08
C LEU A 237 20.87 -1.43 23.42
N VAL A 238 19.61 -1.02 23.62
CA VAL A 238 18.87 -1.31 24.86
C VAL A 238 18.70 -2.82 25.03
N LEU A 239 18.33 -3.54 23.97
CA LEU A 239 18.16 -5.00 23.96
C LEU A 239 19.43 -5.77 24.29
N PHE A 240 20.60 -5.21 24.00
CA PHE A 240 21.88 -5.84 24.32
C PHE A 240 22.40 -5.42 25.70
N PHE A 241 22.53 -4.11 25.95
CA PHE A 241 23.21 -3.58 27.13
C PHE A 241 22.41 -3.76 28.42
N ILE A 242 21.08 -3.74 28.40
CA ILE A 242 20.29 -3.92 29.62
C ILE A 242 20.35 -5.37 30.11
N PRO A 243 20.12 -6.42 29.29
CA PRO A 243 20.37 -7.79 29.70
C PRO A 243 21.82 -8.03 30.12
N MET A 244 22.79 -7.51 29.36
CA MET A 244 24.22 -7.67 29.66
C MET A 244 24.57 -7.05 31.01
N GLY A 245 24.14 -5.83 31.27
CA GLY A 245 24.34 -5.14 32.55
C GLY A 245 23.62 -5.83 33.71
N SER A 246 22.46 -6.43 33.47
CA SER A 246 21.76 -7.20 34.48
C SER A 246 22.50 -8.50 34.84
N VAL A 247 23.12 -9.18 33.87
CA VAL A 247 23.82 -10.45 34.10
C VAL A 247 25.24 -10.23 34.62
N TYR A 248 25.85 -9.08 34.31
CA TYR A 248 27.20 -8.73 34.75
C TYR A 248 27.30 -8.70 36.29
N ASN A 249 28.13 -9.60 36.85
CA ASN A 249 28.34 -9.81 38.29
C ASN A 249 27.08 -10.19 39.10
N SER A 250 26.05 -10.75 38.46
CA SER A 250 24.85 -11.23 39.15
C SER A 250 24.98 -12.66 39.66
N VAL A 251 24.69 -12.85 40.95
CA VAL A 251 24.74 -14.14 41.64
C VAL A 251 23.32 -14.54 42.06
N CYS A 252 22.92 -15.80 41.83
CA CYS A 252 21.63 -16.29 42.32
C CYS A 252 21.60 -16.31 43.86
N ASN A 253 20.39 -16.24 44.45
CA ASN A 253 20.16 -16.56 45.87
C ASN A 253 20.71 -17.94 46.30
N ASN A 254 20.93 -18.85 45.34
CA ASN A 254 21.46 -20.20 45.58
C ASN A 254 23.00 -20.28 45.48
N GLY A 255 23.70 -19.15 45.33
CA GLY A 255 25.16 -19.10 45.20
C GLY A 255 25.74 -19.63 43.89
N LYS A 256 24.87 -19.99 42.91
CA LYS A 256 25.27 -20.33 41.54
C LYS A 256 25.28 -19.08 40.67
N ASP A 257 26.27 -18.97 39.80
CA ASP A 257 26.41 -17.84 38.89
C ASP A 257 25.22 -17.78 37.91
N ILE A 258 24.61 -16.61 37.76
CA ILE A 258 23.56 -16.33 36.75
C ILE A 258 24.21 -16.09 35.38
N SER A 259 25.52 -15.84 35.37
CA SER A 259 26.32 -15.45 34.20
C SER A 259 26.58 -16.56 33.19
N ASP A 260 25.81 -17.64 33.24
CA ASP A 260 25.82 -18.64 32.18
C ASP A 260 25.35 -18.00 30.87
N TYR A 261 26.17 -18.15 29.83
CA TYR A 261 25.86 -17.72 28.46
C TYR A 261 24.47 -18.16 28.01
N GLN A 262 24.03 -19.34 28.45
CA GLN A 262 22.71 -19.89 28.12
C GLN A 262 21.55 -19.08 28.71
N SER A 263 21.65 -18.67 29.97
CA SER A 263 20.64 -17.83 30.63
C SER A 263 20.60 -16.43 30.01
N PHE A 264 21.76 -15.86 29.70
CA PHE A 264 21.86 -14.58 28.97
C PHE A 264 21.20 -14.67 27.59
N CYS A 265 21.50 -15.72 26.82
CA CYS A 265 20.92 -15.97 25.51
C CYS A 265 19.39 -16.00 25.57
N LEU A 266 18.79 -16.76 26.51
CA LEU A 266 17.34 -16.80 26.68
C LEU A 266 16.75 -15.44 27.10
N MET A 267 17.45 -14.70 27.97
CA MET A 267 17.03 -13.36 28.41
C MET A 267 16.98 -12.36 27.25
N VAL A 268 17.98 -12.35 26.36
CA VAL A 268 17.99 -11.45 25.20
C VAL A 268 16.92 -11.87 24.18
N GLN A 269 16.69 -13.18 23.96
CA GLN A 269 15.63 -13.68 23.06
C GLN A 269 14.22 -13.27 23.51
N THR A 270 13.91 -13.53 24.79
CA THR A 270 12.63 -13.18 25.41
C THR A 270 12.42 -11.66 25.38
N ALA A 271 13.46 -10.87 25.69
CA ALA A 271 13.44 -9.42 25.61
C ALA A 271 13.15 -8.93 24.19
N LEU A 272 13.89 -9.40 23.18
CA LEU A 272 13.66 -9.04 21.79
C LEU A 272 12.22 -9.33 21.36
N LEU A 273 11.71 -10.53 21.61
CA LEU A 273 10.37 -10.91 21.17
C LEU A 273 9.31 -10.06 21.85
N SER A 274 9.46 -9.78 23.15
CA SER A 274 8.53 -8.92 23.89
C SER A 274 8.52 -7.48 23.37
N VAL A 275 9.69 -6.88 23.11
CA VAL A 275 9.81 -5.53 22.54
C VAL A 275 9.17 -5.48 21.16
N VAL A 276 9.51 -6.41 20.28
CA VAL A 276 8.97 -6.45 18.91
C VAL A 276 7.45 -6.67 18.91
N THR A 277 6.94 -7.49 19.82
CA THR A 277 5.49 -7.70 19.98
C THR A 277 4.78 -6.47 20.57
N ALA A 278 5.41 -5.76 21.50
CA ALA A 278 4.83 -4.54 22.04
C ALA A 278 4.86 -3.39 21.00
N GLU A 279 5.91 -3.32 20.18
CA GLU A 279 6.02 -2.40 19.06
C GLU A 279 4.92 -2.60 18.01
N ILE A 280 4.62 -3.85 17.66
CA ILE A 280 3.53 -4.12 16.72
C ILE A 280 2.17 -3.79 17.31
N ALA A 281 1.98 -4.05 18.60
CA ALA A 281 0.77 -3.66 19.33
C ALA A 281 0.56 -2.14 19.26
N LEU A 282 1.61 -1.35 19.51
CA LEU A 282 1.53 0.12 19.45
C LEU A 282 1.28 0.67 18.04
N LYS A 283 1.75 -0.02 17.00
CA LYS A 283 1.53 0.37 15.60
C LYS A 283 0.14 -0.01 15.07
N THR A 284 -0.52 -0.96 15.73
CA THR A 284 -1.87 -1.41 15.38
C THR A 284 -2.86 -0.31 15.73
N THR A 285 -3.59 0.19 14.73
CA THR A 285 -4.59 1.24 14.93
C THR A 285 -5.96 0.68 15.24
N TYR A 286 -6.33 -0.44 14.61
CA TYR A 286 -7.63 -1.07 14.81
C TYR A 286 -7.49 -2.40 15.52
N TRP A 287 -7.90 -2.41 16.79
CA TRP A 287 -7.88 -3.59 17.65
C TRP A 287 -9.13 -4.43 17.42
N THR A 288 -8.94 -5.61 16.83
CA THR A 288 -9.97 -6.64 16.69
C THR A 288 -9.64 -7.84 17.55
N MET A 289 -10.63 -8.70 17.80
CA MET A 289 -10.40 -9.98 18.49
C MET A 289 -9.38 -10.85 17.73
N LEU A 290 -9.35 -10.75 16.39
CA LEU A 290 -8.39 -11.47 15.56
C LEU A 290 -6.96 -10.94 15.72
N THR A 291 -6.77 -9.61 15.76
CA THR A 291 -5.43 -9.04 15.98
C THR A 291 -4.91 -9.35 17.39
N HIS A 292 -5.79 -9.34 18.40
CA HIS A 292 -5.43 -9.83 19.73
C HIS A 292 -5.01 -11.29 19.70
N PHE A 293 -5.79 -12.15 19.05
CA PHE A 293 -5.46 -13.55 18.92
C PHE A 293 -4.08 -13.76 18.29
N PHE A 294 -3.76 -13.06 17.19
CA PHE A 294 -2.44 -13.21 16.55
C PHE A 294 -1.26 -12.75 17.42
N ILE A 295 -1.40 -11.62 18.13
CA ILE A 295 -0.36 -11.08 19.00
C ILE A 295 -0.13 -11.97 20.22
N TRP A 296 -1.19 -12.40 20.90
CA TRP A 296 -1.06 -13.25 22.10
C TRP A 296 -0.68 -14.69 21.74
N SER A 297 -1.19 -15.22 20.63
CA SER A 297 -0.84 -16.55 20.14
C SER A 297 0.65 -16.63 19.79
N SER A 298 1.23 -15.59 19.17
CA SER A 298 2.66 -15.62 18.85
C SER A 298 3.56 -15.67 20.08
N LEU A 299 3.22 -14.93 21.15
CA LEU A 299 3.91 -15.01 22.44
C LEU A 299 3.73 -16.38 23.10
N ALA A 300 2.50 -16.92 23.11
CA ALA A 300 2.21 -18.23 23.68
C ALA A 300 2.95 -19.36 22.95
N ILE A 301 2.98 -19.31 21.61
CA ILE A 301 3.73 -20.27 20.77
C ILE A 301 5.21 -20.20 21.08
N TYR A 302 5.78 -19.00 21.25
CA TYR A 302 7.17 -18.86 21.64
C TYR A 302 7.49 -19.52 22.98
N PHE A 303 6.71 -19.26 24.02
CA PHE A 303 6.93 -19.92 25.32
C PHE A 303 6.74 -21.43 25.21
N CYS A 304 5.71 -21.90 24.51
CA CYS A 304 5.46 -23.33 24.29
C CYS A 304 6.65 -24.02 23.59
N ILE A 305 7.13 -23.46 22.49
CA ILE A 305 8.29 -24.00 21.75
C ILE A 305 9.54 -23.91 22.60
N SER A 306 9.77 -22.81 23.33
CA SER A 306 10.94 -22.67 24.21
C SER A 306 10.93 -23.72 25.33
N PHE A 307 9.80 -23.92 26.01
CA PHE A 307 9.67 -24.96 27.04
C PHE A 307 9.85 -26.36 26.48
N PHE A 308 9.40 -26.61 25.24
CA PHE A 308 9.59 -27.89 24.56
C PHE A 308 11.07 -28.12 24.19
N LEU A 309 11.70 -27.18 23.49
CA LEU A 309 13.10 -27.29 23.04
C LEU A 309 14.09 -27.39 24.21
N TYR A 310 13.82 -26.72 25.32
CA TYR A 310 14.66 -26.72 26.51
C TYR A 310 14.22 -27.75 27.57
N SER A 311 13.41 -28.74 27.18
CA SER A 311 12.98 -29.83 28.06
C SER A 311 14.05 -30.92 28.21
N ASP A 312 14.06 -31.55 29.39
CA ASP A 312 15.04 -32.58 29.74
C ASP A 312 14.98 -33.79 28.76
N GLY A 313 13.78 -34.14 28.27
CA GLY A 313 13.57 -35.27 27.38
C GLY A 313 14.23 -35.10 26.00
N LEU A 314 14.13 -33.92 25.37
CA LEU A 314 14.74 -33.69 24.07
C LEU A 314 16.27 -33.56 24.15
N CYS A 315 16.77 -32.97 25.24
CA CYS A 315 18.20 -32.87 25.50
C CYS A 315 18.84 -34.25 25.73
N LEU A 316 18.14 -35.18 26.41
CA LEU A 316 18.63 -36.55 26.62
C LEU A 316 18.59 -37.39 25.34
N LEU A 317 17.63 -37.14 24.44
CA LEU A 317 17.50 -37.87 23.16
C LEU A 317 18.48 -37.37 22.09
N PHE A 318 18.76 -36.05 22.03
CA PHE A 318 19.64 -35.45 21.02
C PHE A 318 20.61 -34.41 21.63
N PRO A 319 21.60 -34.85 22.42
CA PRO A 319 22.49 -33.94 23.16
C PRO A 319 23.38 -33.06 22.28
N SER A 320 23.66 -33.47 21.04
CA SER A 320 24.45 -32.65 20.10
C SER A 320 23.69 -31.44 19.57
N ASN A 321 22.36 -31.50 19.52
CA ASN A 321 21.52 -30.49 18.87
C ASN A 321 20.79 -29.56 19.86
N PHE A 322 20.61 -30.00 21.11
CA PHE A 322 19.94 -29.24 22.16
C PHE A 322 20.85 -29.13 23.38
N GLN A 323 21.65 -28.06 23.44
CA GLN A 323 22.64 -27.87 24.50
C GLN A 323 22.10 -27.14 25.74
N PHE A 324 20.90 -26.55 25.63
CA PHE A 324 20.28 -25.72 26.67
C PHE A 324 19.38 -26.57 27.60
N LEU A 325 19.99 -27.32 28.52
CA LEU A 325 19.26 -28.20 29.45
C LEU A 325 18.59 -27.39 30.58
N GLY A 326 17.27 -27.42 30.67
CA GLY A 326 16.52 -26.87 31.82
C GLY A 326 16.62 -25.35 32.02
N VAL A 327 17.28 -24.64 31.09
CA VAL A 327 17.58 -23.19 31.16
C VAL A 327 16.28 -22.39 31.29
N ALA A 328 15.26 -22.71 30.49
CA ALA A 328 13.98 -22.02 30.57
C ALA A 328 13.31 -22.08 31.95
N ARG A 329 13.36 -23.24 32.62
CA ARG A 329 12.77 -23.39 33.96
C ARG A 329 13.56 -22.63 35.02
N ASN A 330 14.88 -22.57 34.87
CA ASN A 330 15.73 -21.88 35.82
C ASN A 330 15.62 -20.37 35.62
N THR A 331 15.86 -19.87 34.41
CA THR A 331 15.87 -18.43 34.11
C THR A 331 14.50 -17.77 34.28
N LEU A 332 13.39 -18.40 33.86
CA LEU A 332 12.05 -17.81 33.99
C LEU A 332 11.52 -17.79 35.44
N LYS A 333 12.12 -18.57 36.35
CA LYS A 333 11.79 -18.50 37.78
C LYS A 333 12.46 -17.32 38.48
N LEU A 334 13.55 -16.78 37.93
CA LEU A 334 14.23 -15.65 38.54
C LEU A 334 13.41 -14.36 38.40
N PRO A 335 13.17 -13.61 39.49
CA PRO A 335 12.49 -12.32 39.40
C PRO A 335 13.29 -11.29 38.60
N GLN A 336 14.62 -11.41 38.63
CA GLN A 336 15.54 -10.57 37.85
C GLN A 336 15.24 -10.64 36.34
N MET A 337 14.91 -11.82 35.82
CA MET A 337 14.54 -12.01 34.41
C MET A 337 13.35 -11.12 34.03
N TRP A 338 12.29 -11.14 34.84
CA TRP A 338 11.07 -10.36 34.59
C TRP A 338 11.28 -8.86 34.77
N LEU A 339 12.12 -8.44 35.72
CA LEU A 339 12.47 -7.04 35.91
C LEU A 339 13.28 -6.51 34.72
N THR A 340 14.29 -7.26 34.26
CA THR A 340 15.07 -6.91 33.07
C THR A 340 14.17 -6.87 31.83
N LEU A 341 13.24 -7.82 31.69
CA LEU A 341 12.24 -7.83 30.61
C LEU A 341 11.36 -6.58 30.64
N PHE A 342 10.81 -6.25 31.80
CA PHE A 342 9.96 -5.06 31.95
C PHE A 342 10.75 -3.77 31.65
N LEU A 343 11.98 -3.65 32.16
CA LEU A 343 12.83 -2.50 31.95
C LEU A 343 13.23 -2.32 30.48
N THR A 344 13.61 -3.41 29.79
CA THR A 344 13.93 -3.38 28.36
C THR A 344 12.74 -2.95 27.52
N VAL A 345 11.56 -3.53 27.78
CA VAL A 345 10.31 -3.17 27.10
C VAL A 345 9.98 -1.70 27.32
N LEU A 346 10.06 -1.22 28.56
CA LEU A 346 9.79 0.16 28.92
C LEU A 346 10.73 1.14 28.20
N LEU A 347 12.04 0.88 28.22
CA LEU A 347 13.06 1.76 27.63
C LEU A 347 12.99 1.81 26.10
N CYS A 348 12.58 0.73 25.44
CA CYS A 348 12.37 0.70 23.99
C CYS A 348 11.08 1.43 23.59
N ILE A 349 9.99 1.25 24.32
CA ILE A 349 8.67 1.79 23.98
C ILE A 349 8.53 3.27 24.32
N LEU A 350 9.13 3.72 25.42
CA LEU A 350 8.92 5.07 25.95
C LEU A 350 9.27 6.18 24.94
N PRO A 351 10.39 6.10 24.18
CA PRO A 351 10.66 7.05 23.09
C PRO A 351 9.59 7.06 21.99
N VAL A 352 9.00 5.91 21.66
CA VAL A 352 7.96 5.79 20.63
C VAL A 352 6.67 6.49 21.06
N ILE A 353 6.23 6.23 22.30
CA ILE A 353 5.05 6.88 22.87
C ILE A 353 5.30 8.39 22.98
N GLY A 354 6.47 8.80 23.48
CA GLY A 354 6.86 10.19 23.57
C GLY A 354 6.83 10.90 22.21
N TYR A 355 7.37 10.28 21.17
CA TYR A 355 7.34 10.82 19.82
C TYR A 355 5.91 10.92 19.24
N HIS A 356 5.08 9.89 19.42
CA HIS A 356 3.69 9.91 18.98
C HIS A 356 2.86 11.00 19.68
N PHE A 357 3.15 11.29 20.94
CA PHE A 357 2.46 12.34 21.70
C PHE A 357 2.97 13.75 21.35
N LEU A 358 4.29 13.92 21.23
CA LEU A 358 4.92 15.22 20.96
C LEU A 358 4.76 15.69 19.52
N LYS A 359 4.77 14.78 18.54
CA LYS A 359 4.74 15.13 17.12
C LYS A 359 3.49 15.95 16.72
N PRO A 360 2.25 15.54 17.06
CA PRO A 360 1.07 16.32 16.73
C PRO A 360 1.02 17.67 17.45
N LEU A 361 1.60 17.76 18.65
CA LEU A 361 1.64 18.99 19.45
C LEU A 361 2.61 20.02 18.87
N LEU A 362 3.77 19.58 18.37
CA LEU A 362 4.82 20.45 17.84
C LEU A 362 4.66 20.77 16.35
N TRP A 363 4.23 19.79 15.54
CA TRP A 363 4.08 19.93 14.10
C TRP A 363 2.78 19.28 13.60
N PRO A 364 1.63 19.97 13.71
CA PRO A 364 0.39 19.46 13.15
C PRO A 364 0.50 19.41 11.62
N ILE A 365 0.48 18.21 11.06
CA ILE A 365 0.45 18.00 9.62
C ILE A 365 -0.96 18.36 9.12
N GLY A 366 -1.11 18.82 7.88
CA GLY A 366 -2.43 19.14 7.31
C GLY A 366 -3.45 17.99 7.43
N VAL A 367 -2.97 16.75 7.40
CA VAL A 367 -3.76 15.53 7.61
C VAL A 367 -4.33 15.46 9.03
N ASP A 368 -3.58 15.88 10.05
CA ASP A 368 -4.02 15.84 11.44
C ASP A 368 -5.23 16.76 11.66
N LYS A 369 -5.30 17.89 10.93
CA LYS A 369 -6.49 18.77 10.92
C LYS A 369 -7.72 18.10 10.31
N VAL A 370 -7.54 17.28 9.27
CA VAL A 370 -8.63 16.51 8.65
C VAL A 370 -9.10 15.41 9.61
N ILE A 371 -8.17 14.70 10.26
CA ILE A 371 -8.48 13.70 11.29
C ILE A 371 -9.22 14.32 12.46
N GLU A 372 -8.80 15.49 12.93
CA GLU A 372 -9.47 16.24 13.98
C GLU A 372 -10.89 16.67 13.58
N ARG A 373 -11.09 17.07 12.32
CA ARG A 373 -12.41 17.36 11.75
C ARG A 373 -13.30 16.11 11.75
N ILE A 374 -12.75 14.96 11.39
CA ILE A 374 -13.47 13.66 11.44
C ILE A 374 -13.86 13.32 12.87
N HIS A 375 -12.94 13.44 13.83
CA HIS A 375 -13.24 13.19 15.25
C HIS A 375 -14.33 14.14 15.79
N ARG A 376 -14.34 15.41 15.36
CA ARG A 376 -15.44 16.35 15.66
C ARG A 376 -16.78 15.88 15.07
N CYS A 377 -16.80 15.46 13.80
CA CYS A 377 -18.00 14.93 13.16
C CYS A 377 -18.48 13.58 13.75
N MET A 378 -17.58 12.79 14.34
CA MET A 378 -17.96 11.57 15.08
C MET A 378 -18.60 11.89 16.43
N ARG A 379 -18.08 12.90 17.16
CA ARG A 379 -18.63 13.31 18.47
C ARG A 379 -19.95 14.05 18.36
N GLN A 380 -20.15 14.82 17.29
CA GLN A 380 -21.42 15.46 16.99
C GLN A 380 -21.87 14.99 15.61
N PRO A 381 -22.82 14.04 15.52
CA PRO A 381 -23.46 13.70 14.27
C PRO A 381 -24.35 14.88 13.84
N GLN A 382 -23.74 15.97 13.36
CA GLN A 382 -24.49 17.03 12.73
C GLN A 382 -25.12 16.46 11.46
N LEU A 383 -26.44 16.65 11.33
CA LEU A 383 -27.21 16.53 10.09
C LEU A 383 -26.66 17.54 9.06
N LEU A 384 -25.51 17.26 8.48
CA LEU A 384 -24.85 18.19 7.56
C LEU A 384 -25.31 17.91 6.13
N LEU A 385 -26.33 18.70 5.78
CA LEU A 385 -26.64 19.28 4.47
C LEU A 385 -25.89 18.67 3.29
N ILE A 386 -26.67 17.98 2.46
CA ILE A 386 -26.39 17.75 1.05
C ILE A 386 -25.94 19.09 0.46
N GLN A 387 -24.67 19.18 0.08
CA GLN A 387 -24.17 20.29 -0.72
C GLN A 387 -25.08 20.38 -1.96
N PRO A 388 -25.81 21.48 -2.17
CA PRO A 388 -26.62 21.62 -3.36
C PRO A 388 -25.68 21.52 -4.56
N LYS A 389 -26.01 20.65 -5.52
CA LYS A 389 -25.30 20.58 -6.80
C LYS A 389 -25.13 22.00 -7.31
N GLN A 390 -23.90 22.50 -7.39
CA GLN A 390 -23.59 23.77 -8.03
C GLN A 390 -24.22 23.72 -9.44
N LYS A 391 -25.31 24.46 -9.63
CA LYS A 391 -25.86 24.74 -10.96
C LYS A 391 -24.79 25.55 -11.67
N ARG A 392 -24.04 24.90 -12.56
CA ARG A 392 -23.13 25.60 -13.46
C ARG A 392 -23.94 26.66 -14.21
N PRO A 393 -23.43 27.90 -14.36
CA PRO A 393 -24.09 28.88 -15.20
C PRO A 393 -24.23 28.27 -16.59
N THR A 394 -25.47 28.11 -17.04
CA THR A 394 -25.78 27.65 -18.39
C THR A 394 -25.41 28.78 -19.35
N CYS A 395 -24.15 28.80 -19.78
CA CYS A 395 -23.82 29.53 -21.00
C CYS A 395 -24.61 28.84 -22.13
N ARG A 396 -25.54 29.56 -22.76
CA ARG A 396 -26.33 29.09 -23.89
C ARG A 396 -25.37 28.74 -25.03
N ARG A 397 -24.87 27.50 -25.05
CA ARG A 397 -24.18 26.92 -26.19
C ARG A 397 -25.18 26.02 -26.89
N SER A 398 -25.54 26.38 -28.11
CA SER A 398 -26.21 25.47 -29.04
C SER A 398 -25.24 24.32 -29.35
N ALA A 399 -25.33 23.24 -28.57
CA ALA A 399 -24.52 22.05 -28.75
C ALA A 399 -25.28 21.07 -29.65
N TYR A 400 -24.73 20.80 -30.83
CA TYR A 400 -25.24 19.79 -31.75
C TYR A 400 -24.32 18.56 -31.67
N ALA A 401 -24.91 17.39 -31.50
CA ALA A 401 -24.20 16.11 -31.54
C ALA A 401 -25.03 15.12 -32.35
N PHE A 402 -24.52 14.74 -33.52
CA PHE A 402 -25.13 13.75 -34.40
C PHE A 402 -24.19 12.54 -34.49
N SER A 403 -24.71 11.34 -34.25
CA SER A 403 -23.93 10.08 -34.32
C SER A 403 -23.93 9.46 -35.73
N HIS A 404 -24.71 10.00 -36.66
CA HIS A 404 -24.79 9.47 -38.02
C HIS A 404 -23.46 9.68 -38.76
N GLN A 405 -23.00 8.61 -39.41
CA GLN A 405 -21.86 8.65 -40.31
C GLN A 405 -22.32 8.78 -41.76
N HIS A 406 -21.47 9.34 -42.61
CA HIS A 406 -21.72 9.45 -44.04
C HIS A 406 -21.95 8.04 -44.63
N GLY A 407 -23.06 7.84 -45.35
CA GLY A 407 -23.42 6.54 -45.95
C GLY A 407 -24.78 5.97 -45.49
N PHE A 408 -25.31 6.36 -44.33
CA PHE A 408 -26.65 5.93 -43.89
C PHE A 408 -27.78 6.41 -44.82
N GLY A 409 -27.61 7.56 -45.47
CA GLY A 409 -28.57 8.07 -46.46
C GLY A 409 -28.71 7.16 -47.69
N ALA A 410 -27.63 6.50 -48.11
CA ALA A 410 -27.64 5.58 -49.25
C ALA A 410 -28.47 4.31 -48.97
N LEU A 411 -28.53 3.87 -47.70
CA LEU A 411 -29.40 2.77 -47.25
C LEU A 411 -30.88 3.16 -47.27
N ILE A 412 -31.20 4.43 -47.02
CA ILE A 412 -32.57 4.95 -47.06
C ILE A 412 -33.04 5.11 -48.52
N THR A 413 -32.16 5.56 -49.42
CA THR A 413 -32.47 5.70 -50.86
C THR A 413 -32.44 4.36 -51.60
N SER A 414 -31.74 3.35 -51.06
CA SER A 414 -31.79 1.98 -51.55
C SER A 414 -33.05 1.30 -50.99
N SER A 415 -34.15 1.42 -51.72
CA SER A 415 -35.44 0.78 -51.41
C SER A 415 -35.40 -0.75 -51.53
N LYS A 416 -34.54 -1.43 -50.75
CA LYS A 416 -34.41 -2.90 -50.67
C LYS A 416 -35.10 -3.51 -49.44
N THR A 417 -35.84 -2.72 -48.66
CA THR A 417 -36.65 -3.22 -47.54
C THR A 417 -38.13 -2.93 -47.76
N VAL A 418 -38.74 -3.60 -48.73
CA VAL A 418 -40.19 -3.88 -48.73
C VAL A 418 -40.35 -5.37 -49.03
N LYS A 419 -40.85 -6.12 -48.04
CA LYS A 419 -41.14 -7.55 -48.14
C LYS A 419 -42.10 -7.84 -49.30
N SER A 420 -41.76 -8.80 -50.16
CA SER A 420 -42.71 -9.42 -51.09
C SER A 420 -43.64 -10.37 -50.31
N PRO A 421 -44.98 -10.34 -50.51
CA PRO A 421 -45.89 -11.26 -49.86
C PRO A 421 -46.21 -12.43 -50.79
N LEU A 422 -45.28 -13.37 -51.00
CA LEU A 422 -45.57 -14.62 -51.73
C LEU A 422 -44.68 -15.74 -51.20
N TYR A 423 -45.17 -16.50 -50.21
CA TYR A 423 -45.19 -17.97 -50.18
C TYR A 423 -45.79 -18.48 -48.86
N ALA A 424 -47.10 -18.32 -48.71
CA ALA A 424 -47.90 -19.19 -47.86
C ALA A 424 -48.45 -20.32 -48.75
N LYS A 425 -47.80 -21.50 -48.71
CA LYS A 425 -48.35 -22.86 -48.97
C LYS A 425 -47.24 -23.80 -49.47
N ARG A 426 -46.85 -24.73 -48.61
CA ARG A 426 -46.46 -26.14 -48.88
C ARG A 426 -46.38 -26.80 -47.49
N VAL A 427 -47.53 -27.20 -46.96
CA VAL A 427 -48.05 -28.60 -47.00
C VAL A 427 -47.00 -29.56 -46.45
N PHE A 428 -47.17 -29.88 -45.16
CA PHE A 428 -46.68 -31.12 -44.56
C PHE A 428 -47.33 -32.29 -45.28
N SER A 429 -46.54 -33.18 -45.87
CA SER A 429 -46.94 -34.54 -46.22
C SER A 429 -46.08 -35.51 -45.42
N PHE A 430 -46.71 -36.18 -44.45
CA PHE A 430 -46.22 -37.42 -43.86
C PHE A 430 -46.38 -38.54 -44.89
N GLN A 431 -45.34 -39.33 -45.14
CA GLN A 431 -45.51 -40.73 -45.54
C GLN A 431 -44.26 -41.58 -45.18
N LYS A 432 -44.53 -42.52 -44.27
CA LYS A 432 -43.81 -43.74 -43.83
C LYS A 432 -42.36 -43.64 -43.37
#